data_AF-A0A7J4DEN2-F1
#
_entry.id   AF-A0A7J4DEN2-F1
#
_cell.length_a   1.000
_cell.length_b   1.000
_cell.length_c   1.000
_cell.angle_alpha   90.00
_cell.angle_beta   90.00
_cell.angle_gamma   90.00
#
_symmetry.space_group_name_H-M   'P 1'
#
loop_
_entity.id
_entity.type
_entity.pdbx_description
1 polymer ?
#
loop_
_entity_poly.entity_id
_entity_poly.type
_entity_poly.pdbx_seq_one_letter_code
_entity_poly.pdbx_strand_id
1 'polypeptide(L)'
;MSEEKSGNRQRRRRRRRRRSGSGVRPPEEPSTATVSEEVERALARFSAKPRPMGIPKEIDPPPRRIDLRWRINPVSKEVQRKAGKIACIPGEFGFLPEERVQEIASKLDDLPITIEQALSLRSALNQEKSVYSHSSLMRRANELSRRYNAGESVIALSKRFDAPPVNTFRAVLTGRGWTKNRIKETLNKNPSRLNKRDREQFELAESVDRVSSVNQTETQNAAEVFERIDDRTNVHEQDIAVARARLDK
;
A
#
# COMPACT_ATOMS: atom_id res chain seq x y z
N MET A 1 -48.77 39.41 -28.03
CA MET A 1 -48.67 39.76 -26.60
C MET A 1 -47.91 38.62 -25.93
N SER A 2 -46.57 38.61 -25.92
CA SER A 2 -45.70 39.31 -24.95
C SER A 2 -45.97 38.72 -23.55
N GLU A 3 -45.06 38.10 -22.78
CA GLU A 3 -43.64 38.38 -22.52
C GLU A 3 -43.03 37.23 -21.70
N GLU A 4 -41.71 37.08 -21.78
CA GLU A 4 -40.87 36.27 -20.89
C GLU A 4 -40.95 36.73 -19.42
N LYS A 5 -40.74 35.82 -18.46
CA LYS A 5 -39.98 36.15 -17.25
C LYS A 5 -39.20 34.96 -16.70
N SER A 6 -37.89 35.09 -16.85
CA SER A 6 -36.84 34.23 -16.34
C SER A 6 -36.57 34.49 -14.85
N GLY A 7 -36.12 33.43 -14.16
CA GLY A 7 -35.10 33.50 -13.11
C GLY A 7 -35.55 33.84 -11.68
N ASN A 8 -35.41 32.88 -10.76
CA ASN A 8 -34.50 33.01 -9.60
C ASN A 8 -34.38 31.70 -8.79
N ARG A 9 -33.60 30.70 -9.27
CA ARG A 9 -33.18 29.57 -8.41
C ARG A 9 -31.91 29.96 -7.67
N GLN A 10 -32.07 30.63 -6.53
CA GLN A 10 -30.98 30.97 -5.61
C GLN A 10 -30.21 29.70 -5.20
N ARG A 11 -29.00 29.56 -5.75
CA ARG A 11 -27.99 28.61 -5.28
C ARG A 11 -27.59 28.96 -3.85
N ARG A 12 -28.08 28.20 -2.87
CA ARG A 12 -27.61 28.22 -1.48
C ARG A 12 -26.09 27.99 -1.44
N ARG A 13 -25.32 29.07 -1.29
CA ARG A 13 -23.88 29.03 -1.00
C ARG A 13 -23.68 28.35 0.35
N ARG A 14 -23.16 27.11 0.35
CA ARG A 14 -22.71 26.43 1.57
C ARG A 14 -21.63 27.30 2.22
N ARG A 15 -21.93 27.81 3.42
CA ARG A 15 -20.97 28.55 4.26
C ARG A 15 -19.75 27.65 4.51
N ARG A 16 -18.58 28.08 4.05
CA ARG A 16 -17.29 27.48 4.42
C ARG A 16 -17.15 27.59 5.94
N ARG A 17 -17.14 26.46 6.65
CA ARG A 17 -16.72 26.41 8.05
C ARG A 17 -15.26 26.90 8.11
N ARG A 18 -15.03 28.04 8.76
CA ARG A 18 -13.70 28.49 9.17
C ARG A 18 -13.16 27.42 10.11
N ARG A 19 -12.08 26.74 9.72
CA ARG A 19 -11.27 25.91 10.63
C ARG A 19 -10.71 26.86 11.68
N SER A 20 -11.16 26.74 12.92
CA SER A 20 -10.44 27.29 14.07
C SER A 20 -9.04 26.70 14.05
N GLY A 21 -8.03 27.56 14.12
CA GLY A 21 -6.64 27.14 14.22
C GLY A 21 -6.48 26.30 15.48
N SER A 22 -6.19 25.00 15.32
CA SER A 22 -5.68 24.20 16.42
C SER A 22 -4.29 24.74 16.74
N GLY A 23 -4.16 25.43 17.86
CA GLY A 23 -2.85 25.68 18.47
C GLY A 23 -2.11 24.36 18.56
N VAL A 24 -0.88 24.36 18.04
CA VAL A 24 0.03 23.23 18.13
C VAL A 24 0.37 23.07 19.61
N ARG A 25 -0.30 22.14 20.30
CA ARG A 25 0.20 21.63 21.57
C ARG A 25 1.53 20.93 21.24
N PRO A 26 2.63 21.23 21.95
CA PRO A 26 3.84 20.42 21.83
C PRO A 26 3.50 18.97 22.18
N PRO A 27 4.19 17.97 21.58
CA PRO A 27 3.97 16.58 21.93
C PRO A 27 4.20 16.46 23.44
N GLU A 28 3.20 15.98 24.18
CA GLU A 28 3.41 15.57 25.57
C GLU A 28 4.54 14.53 25.55
N GLU A 29 5.59 14.77 26.33
CA GLU A 29 6.62 13.76 26.57
C GLU A 29 5.93 12.51 27.10
N PRO A 30 6.35 11.30 26.67
CA PRO A 30 5.71 10.08 27.12
C PRO A 30 5.87 10.01 28.64
N SER A 31 4.74 10.18 29.34
CA SER A 31 4.68 10.04 30.79
C SER A 31 5.26 8.67 31.15
N THR A 32 6.43 8.69 31.77
CA THR A 32 6.97 7.52 32.44
C THR A 32 5.92 7.06 33.45
N ALA A 33 5.51 5.80 33.33
CA ALA A 33 4.68 5.06 34.30
C ALA A 33 3.15 5.05 34.11
N THR A 34 2.67 4.69 32.92
CA THR A 34 1.53 3.75 32.86
C THR A 34 1.99 2.51 32.10
N VAL A 35 2.13 1.39 32.81
CA VAL A 35 2.21 0.09 32.16
C VAL A 35 0.86 -0.06 31.47
N SER A 36 0.85 0.06 30.15
CA SER A 36 -0.38 0.00 29.36
C SER A 36 -1.13 -1.28 29.70
N GLU A 37 -2.46 -1.26 29.81
CA GLU A 37 -3.28 -2.44 30.10
C GLU A 37 -2.96 -3.63 29.18
N GLU A 38 -2.51 -3.34 27.96
CA GLU A 38 -2.03 -4.30 26.96
C GLU A 38 -0.75 -5.03 27.39
N VAL A 39 0.18 -4.33 28.04
CA VAL A 39 1.43 -4.90 28.55
C VAL A 39 1.13 -5.84 29.71
N GLU A 40 0.25 -5.43 30.63
CA GLU A 40 -0.19 -6.28 31.74
C GLU A 40 -0.95 -7.51 31.23
N ARG A 41 -1.85 -7.33 30.25
CA ARG A 41 -2.57 -8.44 29.59
C ARG A 41 -1.61 -9.40 28.89
N ALA A 42 -0.55 -8.90 28.24
CA ALA A 42 0.44 -9.74 27.59
C ALA A 42 1.27 -10.55 28.61
N LEU A 43 1.70 -9.92 29.71
CA LEU A 43 2.42 -10.60 30.79
C LEU A 43 1.55 -11.64 31.51
N ALA A 44 0.27 -11.36 31.70
CA ALA A 44 -0.67 -12.28 32.33
C ALA A 44 -0.86 -13.61 31.57
N ARG A 45 -0.63 -13.63 30.24
CA ARG A 45 -0.70 -14.85 29.42
C ARG A 45 0.30 -15.92 29.86
N PHE A 46 1.47 -15.52 30.37
CA PHE A 46 2.49 -16.45 30.86
C PHE A 46 2.11 -17.09 32.21
N SER A 47 1.18 -16.48 32.95
CA SER A 47 0.74 -16.92 34.27
C SER A 47 -0.63 -17.63 34.26
N ALA A 48 -1.30 -17.69 33.11
CA ALA A 48 -2.61 -18.32 32.96
C ALA A 48 -2.54 -19.85 33.15
N LYS A 49 -3.56 -20.44 33.80
CA LYS A 49 -3.74 -21.88 33.98
C LYS A 49 -5.10 -22.31 33.41
N PRO A 50 -5.17 -23.26 32.45
CA PRO A 50 -4.04 -23.96 31.82
C PRO A 50 -3.20 -23.02 30.95
N ARG A 51 -1.91 -23.35 30.77
CA ARG A 51 -0.99 -22.51 30.00
C ARG A 51 -1.42 -22.46 28.52
N PRO A 52 -1.32 -21.29 27.86
CA PRO A 52 -1.51 -21.20 26.41
C PRO A 52 -0.58 -22.15 25.66
N MET A 53 -1.09 -22.79 24.60
CA MET A 53 -0.27 -23.60 23.69
C MET A 53 0.92 -22.78 23.15
N GLY A 54 2.09 -23.42 23.03
CA GLY A 54 3.31 -22.80 22.48
C GLY A 54 4.28 -22.20 23.50
N ILE A 55 3.92 -22.12 24.79
CA ILE A 55 4.85 -21.74 25.86
C ILE A 55 5.47 -23.02 26.46
N PRO A 56 6.80 -23.23 26.38
CA PRO A 56 7.47 -24.37 27.00
C PRO A 56 7.14 -24.53 28.49
N LYS A 57 7.12 -25.79 28.98
CA LYS A 57 6.89 -26.07 30.41
C LYS A 57 7.98 -25.45 31.29
N GLU A 58 9.20 -25.41 30.77
CA GLU A 58 10.38 -24.83 31.40
C GLU A 58 11.01 -23.84 30.43
N ILE A 59 11.26 -22.62 30.89
CA ILE A 59 11.90 -21.55 30.11
C ILE A 59 13.24 -21.28 30.78
N ASP A 60 14.28 -21.95 30.29
CA ASP A 60 15.66 -21.77 30.73
C ASP A 60 16.52 -21.29 29.55
N PRO A 61 17.12 -20.08 29.61
CA PRO A 61 17.09 -19.12 30.72
C PRO A 61 15.75 -18.39 30.88
N PRO A 62 15.43 -17.88 32.08
CA PRO A 62 14.21 -17.12 32.32
C PRO A 62 14.12 -15.88 31.43
N PRO A 63 12.90 -15.42 31.07
CA PRO A 63 12.70 -14.28 30.18
C PRO A 63 13.39 -13.02 30.74
N ARG A 64 14.19 -12.37 29.89
CA ARG A 64 14.92 -11.15 30.24
C ARG A 64 14.24 -9.94 29.61
N ARG A 65 14.12 -8.85 30.37
CA ARG A 65 13.72 -7.56 29.83
C ARG A 65 14.90 -6.95 29.08
N ILE A 66 14.71 -6.67 27.80
CA ILE A 66 15.69 -5.96 26.97
C ILE A 66 15.09 -4.60 26.62
N ASP A 67 15.62 -3.53 27.22
CA ASP A 67 15.22 -2.18 26.88
C ASP A 67 16.00 -1.71 25.65
N LEU A 68 15.34 -1.68 24.49
CA LEU A 68 15.92 -1.18 23.24
C LEU A 68 15.68 0.32 23.11
N ARG A 69 16.75 1.12 23.00
CA ARG A 69 16.64 2.54 22.59
C ARG A 69 16.83 2.65 21.09
N TRP A 70 15.74 2.81 20.35
CA TRP A 70 15.80 2.99 18.91
C TRP A 70 16.28 4.41 18.57
N ARG A 71 17.52 4.56 18.09
CA ARG A 71 18.03 5.85 17.63
C ARG A 71 17.45 6.15 16.25
N ILE A 72 16.58 7.15 16.17
CA ILE A 72 16.05 7.65 14.90
C ILE A 72 16.89 8.82 14.40
N ASN A 73 17.34 8.74 13.15
CA ASN A 73 17.98 9.84 12.43
C ASN A 73 17.00 10.37 11.38
N PRO A 74 16.05 11.24 11.77
CA PRO A 74 15.05 11.73 10.83
C PRO A 74 15.70 12.68 9.83
N VAL A 75 15.47 12.44 8.55
CA VAL A 75 15.86 13.37 7.48
C VAL A 75 14.96 14.61 7.56
N SER A 76 15.54 15.81 7.49
CA SER A 76 14.77 17.05 7.53
C SER A 76 13.80 17.16 6.36
N LYS A 77 12.68 17.86 6.55
CA LYS A 77 11.66 18.05 5.48
C LYS A 77 12.23 18.72 4.23
N GLU A 78 13.21 19.61 4.39
CA GLU A 78 13.84 20.30 3.27
C GLU A 78 14.69 19.34 2.43
N VAL A 79 15.48 18.49 3.09
CA VAL A 79 16.29 17.47 2.43
C VAL A 79 15.38 16.45 1.75
N GLN A 80 14.28 16.01 2.40
CA GLN A 80 13.29 15.14 1.77
C GLN A 80 12.70 15.76 0.50
N ARG A 81 12.35 17.05 0.50
CA ARG A 81 11.84 17.71 -0.73
C ARG A 81 12.88 17.77 -1.85
N LYS A 82 14.14 18.06 -1.52
CA LYS A 82 15.23 18.10 -2.51
C LYS A 82 15.50 16.70 -3.07
N ALA A 83 15.69 15.72 -2.20
CA ALA A 83 15.93 14.32 -2.56
C ALA A 83 14.75 13.74 -3.37
N GLY A 84 13.51 14.03 -2.97
CA GLY A 84 12.31 13.60 -3.70
C GLY A 84 12.25 14.11 -5.13
N LYS A 85 12.67 15.36 -5.39
CA LYS A 85 12.77 15.91 -6.76
C LYS A 85 13.84 15.22 -7.62
N ILE A 86 14.90 14.72 -6.99
CA ILE A 86 16.00 14.02 -7.68
C ILE A 86 15.62 12.56 -7.96
N ALA A 87 14.98 11.91 -6.99
CA ALA A 87 14.64 10.49 -7.04
C ALA A 87 13.35 10.22 -7.85
N CYS A 88 12.37 11.13 -7.85
CA CYS A 88 11.12 10.96 -8.59
C CYS A 88 11.13 11.75 -9.92
N ILE A 89 11.10 11.04 -11.04
CA ILE A 89 10.86 11.62 -12.37
C ILE A 89 9.41 11.29 -12.82
N PRO A 90 8.71 12.21 -13.52
CA PRO A 90 7.43 11.90 -14.13
C PRO A 90 7.47 10.66 -15.03
N GLY A 91 6.52 9.75 -14.86
CA GLY A 91 6.42 8.52 -15.65
C GLY A 91 7.26 7.33 -15.16
N GLU A 92 8.11 7.51 -14.14
CA GLU A 92 8.90 6.42 -13.55
C GLU A 92 8.20 5.80 -12.34
N PHE A 93 7.39 4.76 -12.58
CA PHE A 93 6.66 4.03 -11.52
C PHE A 93 7.22 2.62 -11.22
N GLY A 94 8.28 2.20 -11.92
CA GLY A 94 8.85 0.87 -11.82
C GLY A 94 10.22 0.81 -11.17
N PHE A 95 10.88 -0.35 -11.35
CA PHE A 95 12.29 -0.52 -11.02
C PHE A 95 13.15 0.47 -11.80
N LEU A 96 14.21 0.92 -11.13
CA LEU A 96 15.23 1.74 -11.75
C LEU A 96 16.36 0.80 -12.18
N PRO A 97 16.91 0.96 -13.41
CA PRO A 97 18.14 0.29 -13.77
C PRO A 97 19.29 0.80 -12.87
N GLU A 98 20.32 -0.01 -12.69
CA GLU A 98 21.46 0.30 -11.82
C GLU A 98 22.10 1.64 -12.17
N GLU A 99 22.26 1.93 -13.47
CA GLU A 99 22.78 3.22 -13.97
C GLU A 99 22.01 4.42 -13.42
N ARG A 100 20.68 4.29 -13.34
CA ARG A 100 19.80 5.36 -12.83
C ARG A 100 19.86 5.47 -11.32
N VAL A 101 20.07 4.36 -10.60
CA VAL A 101 20.32 4.36 -9.16
C VAL A 101 21.62 5.09 -8.85
N GLN A 102 22.68 4.81 -9.62
CA GLN A 102 23.97 5.48 -9.48
C GLN A 102 23.88 6.97 -9.79
N GLU A 103 23.14 7.37 -10.82
CA GLU A 103 22.89 8.78 -11.13
C GLU A 103 22.17 9.51 -9.97
N ILE A 104 21.23 8.83 -9.31
CA ILE A 104 20.57 9.36 -8.11
C ILE A 104 21.59 9.48 -6.98
N ALA A 105 22.43 8.48 -6.76
CA ALA A 105 23.47 8.49 -5.73
C ALA A 105 24.39 9.72 -5.89
N SER A 106 24.95 9.92 -7.08
CA SER A 106 25.85 11.05 -7.36
C SER A 106 25.20 12.42 -7.16
N LYS A 107 23.88 12.54 -7.36
CA LYS A 107 23.15 13.80 -7.12
C LYS A 107 22.74 13.99 -5.65
N LEU A 108 22.78 12.93 -4.85
CA LEU A 108 22.44 12.95 -3.43
C LEU A 108 23.66 13.20 -2.53
N ASP A 109 24.89 13.08 -3.05
CA ASP A 109 26.12 13.26 -2.28
C ASP A 109 26.19 14.60 -1.52
N ASP A 110 25.53 15.64 -2.04
CA ASP A 110 25.44 16.97 -1.39
C ASP A 110 24.39 17.05 -0.26
N LEU A 111 23.66 15.98 0.03
CA LEU A 111 22.52 15.95 0.95
C LEU A 111 22.74 14.92 2.07
N PRO A 112 22.34 15.24 3.33
CA PRO A 112 22.43 14.30 4.45
C PRO A 112 21.28 13.27 4.40
N ILE A 113 21.26 12.43 3.37
CA ILE A 113 20.29 11.35 3.16
C ILE A 113 20.99 10.15 2.51
N THR A 114 20.66 8.94 2.95
CA THR A 114 21.19 7.74 2.30
C THR A 114 20.44 7.42 1.02
N ILE A 115 21.08 6.69 0.11
CA ILE A 115 20.44 6.24 -1.14
C ILE A 115 19.18 5.40 -0.86
N GLU A 116 19.24 4.51 0.14
CA GLU A 116 18.11 3.67 0.54
C GLU A 116 16.93 4.50 1.06
N GLN A 117 17.21 5.54 1.86
CA GLN A 117 16.18 6.47 2.33
C GLN A 117 15.55 7.24 1.18
N ALA A 118 16.34 7.65 0.18
CA ALA A 118 15.82 8.33 -1.01
C ALA A 118 14.98 7.42 -1.90
N LEU A 119 15.37 6.15 -2.07
CA LEU A 119 14.59 5.15 -2.80
C LEU A 119 13.28 4.78 -2.07
N SER A 120 13.33 4.70 -0.74
CA SER A 120 12.15 4.53 0.10
C SER A 120 11.19 5.72 -0.02
N LEU A 121 11.73 6.95 0.05
CA LEU A 121 10.97 8.17 -0.17
C LEU A 121 10.33 8.20 -1.57
N ARG A 122 11.07 7.78 -2.60
CA ARG A 122 10.53 7.66 -3.97
C ARG A 122 9.34 6.71 -4.02
N SER A 123 9.44 5.54 -3.39
CA SER A 123 8.33 4.57 -3.35
C SER A 123 7.08 5.18 -2.72
N ALA A 124 7.24 5.84 -1.57
CA ALA A 124 6.15 6.51 -0.87
C ALA A 124 5.54 7.65 -1.72
N LEU A 125 6.37 8.50 -2.32
CA LEU A 125 5.90 9.59 -3.18
C LEU A 125 5.18 9.09 -4.44
N ASN A 126 5.67 8.01 -5.06
CA ASN A 126 5.02 7.40 -6.21
C ASN A 126 3.66 6.78 -5.84
N GLN A 127 3.55 6.18 -4.65
CA GLN A 127 2.27 5.68 -4.12
C GLN A 127 1.29 6.83 -3.85
N GLU A 128 1.73 7.88 -3.16
CA GLU A 128 0.94 9.09 -2.91
C GLU A 128 0.42 9.69 -4.23
N LYS A 129 1.32 9.87 -5.19
CA LYS A 129 1.03 10.40 -6.52
C LYS A 129 -0.01 9.56 -7.26
N SER A 130 0.13 8.23 -7.25
CA SER A 130 -0.82 7.30 -7.87
C SER A 130 -2.24 7.47 -7.31
N VAL A 131 -2.36 7.63 -5.98
CA VAL A 131 -3.66 7.81 -5.31
C VAL A 131 -4.30 9.13 -5.72
N TYR A 132 -3.56 10.24 -5.65
CA TYR A 132 -4.11 11.57 -5.95
C TYR A 132 -4.40 11.76 -7.44
N SER A 133 -3.54 11.25 -8.34
CA SER A 133 -3.70 11.44 -9.78
C SER A 133 -4.78 10.55 -10.40
N HIS A 134 -5.21 9.48 -9.71
CA HIS A 134 -6.16 8.50 -10.23
C HIS A 134 -7.45 9.11 -10.78
N SER A 135 -8.06 10.05 -10.04
CA SER A 135 -9.30 10.68 -10.48
C SER A 135 -9.12 11.51 -11.75
N SER A 136 -7.97 12.16 -11.91
CA SER A 136 -7.64 12.96 -13.10
C SER A 136 -7.36 12.06 -14.30
N LEU A 137 -6.67 10.94 -14.08
CA LEU A 137 -6.44 9.90 -15.07
C LEU A 137 -7.77 9.35 -15.62
N MET A 138 -8.70 9.00 -14.73
CA MET A 138 -10.00 8.45 -15.12
C MET A 138 -10.87 9.44 -15.91
N ARG A 139 -10.75 10.75 -15.65
CA ARG A 139 -11.41 11.78 -16.48
C ARG A 139 -10.90 11.79 -17.92
N ARG A 140 -9.67 11.33 -18.15
CA ARG A 140 -9.02 11.23 -19.47
C ARG A 140 -9.09 9.82 -20.07
N ALA A 141 -9.87 8.91 -19.50
CA ALA A 141 -10.00 7.52 -19.96
C ALA A 141 -10.36 7.41 -21.46
N ASN A 142 -11.26 8.27 -21.96
CA ASN A 142 -11.64 8.28 -23.38
C ASN A 142 -10.47 8.71 -24.27
N GLU A 143 -9.64 9.66 -23.84
CA GLU A 143 -8.46 10.08 -24.58
C GLU A 143 -7.41 8.96 -24.61
N LEU A 144 -7.15 8.33 -23.46
CA LEU A 144 -6.24 7.19 -23.34
C LEU A 144 -6.66 6.03 -24.26
N SER A 145 -7.95 5.70 -24.27
CA SER A 145 -8.52 4.67 -25.15
C SER A 145 -8.29 4.99 -26.63
N ARG A 146 -8.55 6.24 -27.06
CA ARG A 146 -8.30 6.66 -28.46
C ARG A 146 -6.83 6.55 -28.84
N ARG A 147 -5.91 7.03 -28.01
CA ARG A 147 -4.46 6.97 -28.27
C ARG A 147 -3.93 5.54 -28.31
N TYR A 148 -4.38 4.71 -27.37
CA TYR A 148 -4.04 3.30 -27.35
C TYR A 148 -4.50 2.59 -28.63
N ASN A 149 -5.75 2.84 -29.05
CA ASN A 149 -6.28 2.29 -30.30
C ASN A 149 -5.52 2.81 -31.53
N ALA A 150 -5.00 4.04 -31.49
CA ALA A 150 -4.15 4.61 -32.54
C ALA A 150 -2.74 3.98 -32.62
N GLY A 151 -2.34 3.15 -31.65
CA GLY A 151 -1.07 2.42 -31.67
C GLY A 151 -0.13 2.73 -30.50
N GLU A 152 -0.42 3.72 -29.66
CA GLU A 152 0.43 4.04 -28.51
C GLU A 152 0.47 2.86 -27.50
N SER A 153 1.65 2.56 -26.95
CA SER A 153 1.82 1.50 -25.93
C SER A 153 1.39 1.99 -24.54
N VAL A 154 1.07 1.06 -23.63
CA VAL A 154 0.69 1.40 -22.24
C VAL A 154 1.82 2.12 -21.51
N ILE A 155 3.08 1.72 -21.74
CA ILE A 155 4.25 2.39 -21.16
C ILE A 155 4.36 3.84 -21.65
N ALA A 156 4.18 4.07 -22.95
CA ALA A 156 4.25 5.42 -23.51
C ALA A 156 3.15 6.33 -22.92
N LEU A 157 1.93 5.79 -22.81
CA LEU A 157 0.81 6.50 -22.17
C LEU A 157 1.08 6.77 -20.68
N SER A 158 1.62 5.80 -19.96
CA SER A 158 1.99 5.94 -18.55
C SER A 158 3.00 7.05 -18.32
N LYS A 159 4.04 7.14 -19.17
CA LYS A 159 5.04 8.21 -19.12
C LYS A 159 4.43 9.57 -19.43
N ARG A 160 3.56 9.64 -20.45
CA ARG A 160 2.93 10.88 -20.90
C ARG A 160 1.92 11.45 -19.91
N PHE A 161 1.08 10.59 -19.33
CA PHE A 161 0.04 10.99 -18.39
C PHE A 161 0.50 10.91 -16.93
N ASP A 162 1.75 10.51 -16.70
CA ASP A 162 2.39 10.44 -15.41
C ASP A 162 1.57 9.64 -14.38
N ALA A 163 1.22 8.42 -14.78
CA ALA A 163 0.43 7.49 -13.98
C ALA A 163 1.00 6.07 -14.06
N PRO A 164 0.76 5.21 -13.04
CA PRO A 164 1.27 3.84 -13.07
C PRO A 164 0.79 3.06 -14.31
N PRO A 165 1.64 2.22 -14.93
CA PRO A 165 1.29 1.47 -16.13
C PRO A 165 0.00 0.67 -16.03
N VAL A 166 -0.20 -0.09 -14.95
CA VAL A 166 -1.40 -0.93 -14.81
C VAL A 166 -2.65 -0.07 -14.60
N ASN A 167 -2.55 1.04 -13.85
CA ASN A 167 -3.66 2.00 -13.72
C ASN A 167 -3.98 2.72 -15.05
N THR A 168 -2.96 3.00 -15.86
CA THR A 168 -3.13 3.56 -17.20
C THR A 168 -3.89 2.58 -18.10
N PHE A 169 -3.54 1.29 -18.04
CA PHE A 169 -4.27 0.25 -18.77
C PHE A 169 -5.73 0.09 -18.29
N ARG A 170 -5.97 0.14 -16.97
CA ARG A 170 -7.33 0.16 -16.41
C ARG A 170 -8.15 1.33 -16.97
N ALA A 171 -7.54 2.51 -17.07
CA ALA A 171 -8.19 3.70 -17.64
C ALA A 171 -8.47 3.53 -19.15
N VAL A 172 -7.60 2.89 -19.93
CA VAL A 172 -7.86 2.51 -21.32
C VAL A 172 -9.11 1.63 -21.43
N LEU A 173 -9.22 0.58 -20.59
CA LEU A 173 -10.39 -0.30 -20.57
C LEU A 173 -11.67 0.44 -20.14
N THR A 174 -11.58 1.33 -19.14
CA THR A 174 -12.69 2.20 -18.76
C THR A 174 -13.14 3.10 -19.92
N GLY A 175 -12.22 3.66 -20.70
CA GLY A 175 -12.53 4.45 -21.89
C GLY A 175 -13.14 3.66 -23.04
N ARG A 176 -13.08 2.33 -22.99
CA ARG A 176 -13.80 1.41 -23.89
C ARG A 176 -15.18 1.00 -23.36
N GLY A 177 -15.61 1.58 -22.24
CA GLY A 177 -16.90 1.28 -21.61
C GLY A 177 -16.89 0.03 -20.72
N TRP A 178 -15.73 -0.49 -20.33
CA TRP A 178 -15.69 -1.62 -19.40
C TRP A 178 -16.04 -1.17 -17.98
N THR A 179 -16.89 -1.94 -17.30
CA THR A 179 -17.22 -1.68 -15.89
C THR A 179 -16.05 -2.06 -14.98
N LYS A 180 -15.96 -1.41 -13.81
CA LYS A 180 -14.91 -1.70 -12.81
C LYS A 180 -14.82 -3.19 -12.44
N ASN A 181 -15.98 -3.85 -12.30
CA ASN A 181 -16.05 -5.27 -11.97
C ASN A 181 -15.53 -6.15 -13.10
N ARG A 182 -15.92 -5.88 -14.35
CA ARG A 182 -15.41 -6.59 -15.52
C ARG A 182 -13.90 -6.47 -15.64
N ILE A 183 -13.35 -5.28 -15.41
CA ILE A 183 -11.90 -5.03 -15.42
C ILE A 183 -11.22 -5.85 -14.32
N LYS A 184 -11.68 -5.74 -13.06
CA LYS A 184 -11.10 -6.48 -11.92
C LYS A 184 -11.11 -7.99 -12.17
N GLU A 185 -12.24 -8.54 -12.60
CA GLU A 185 -12.40 -9.98 -12.84
C GLU A 185 -11.51 -10.45 -13.98
N THR A 186 -11.46 -9.70 -15.08
CA THR A 186 -10.64 -10.07 -16.24
C THR A 186 -9.15 -10.02 -15.92
N LEU A 187 -8.67 -8.92 -15.33
CA LEU A 187 -7.24 -8.74 -15.06
C LEU A 187 -6.72 -9.68 -13.97
N ASN A 188 -7.49 -9.95 -12.92
CA ASN A 188 -7.00 -10.74 -11.79
C ASN A 188 -7.27 -12.24 -11.92
N LYS A 189 -8.33 -12.66 -12.63
CA LYS A 189 -8.76 -14.07 -12.68
C LYS A 189 -8.63 -14.70 -14.05
N ASN A 190 -8.91 -13.94 -15.12
CA ASN A 190 -8.98 -14.49 -16.48
C ASN A 190 -8.34 -13.57 -17.53
N PRO A 191 -7.00 -13.34 -17.49
CA PRO A 191 -6.31 -12.48 -18.46
C PRO A 191 -6.44 -13.01 -19.91
N SER A 192 -6.73 -14.30 -20.08
CA SER A 192 -7.00 -14.96 -21.36
C SER A 192 -8.19 -14.39 -22.13
N ARG A 193 -9.11 -13.67 -21.47
CA ARG A 193 -10.25 -13.00 -22.14
C ARG A 193 -9.86 -11.70 -22.84
N LEU A 194 -8.63 -11.20 -22.62
CA LEU A 194 -8.09 -10.05 -23.35
C LEU A 194 -7.71 -10.47 -24.77
N ASN A 195 -7.77 -9.53 -25.72
CA ASN A 195 -7.16 -9.77 -27.02
C ASN A 195 -5.62 -9.86 -26.88
N LYS A 196 -4.95 -10.41 -27.89
CA LYS A 196 -3.50 -10.67 -27.86
C LYS A 196 -2.70 -9.41 -27.46
N ARG A 197 -2.99 -8.26 -28.10
CA ARG A 197 -2.31 -6.99 -27.82
C ARG A 197 -2.54 -6.50 -26.39
N ASP A 198 -3.79 -6.53 -25.93
CA ASP A 198 -4.16 -6.11 -24.59
C ASP A 198 -3.51 -6.98 -23.52
N ARG A 199 -3.39 -8.28 -23.76
CA ARG A 199 -2.69 -9.20 -22.87
C ARG A 199 -1.19 -8.90 -22.80
N GLU A 200 -0.53 -8.78 -23.95
CA GLU A 200 0.91 -8.45 -24.02
C GLU A 200 1.21 -7.10 -23.35
N GLN A 201 0.35 -6.10 -23.57
CA GLN A 201 0.50 -4.78 -22.96
C GLN A 201 0.20 -4.78 -21.46
N PHE A 202 -0.71 -5.64 -21.00
CA PHE A 202 -1.01 -5.80 -19.58
C PHE A 202 0.14 -6.51 -18.84
N GLU A 203 0.66 -7.61 -19.38
CA GLU A 203 1.81 -8.32 -18.83
C GLU A 203 3.05 -7.41 -18.73
N LEU A 204 3.30 -6.64 -19.80
CA LEU A 204 4.36 -5.64 -19.81
C LEU A 204 4.12 -4.56 -18.75
N ALA A 205 2.89 -4.08 -18.60
CA ALA A 205 2.54 -3.11 -17.56
C ALA A 205 2.73 -3.68 -16.15
N GLU A 206 2.34 -4.92 -15.88
CA GLU A 206 2.51 -5.57 -14.57
C GLU A 206 3.98 -5.79 -14.22
N SER A 207 4.82 -6.16 -15.20
CA SER A 207 6.25 -6.37 -14.98
C SER A 207 6.97 -5.09 -14.52
N VAL A 208 6.51 -3.94 -15.01
CA VAL A 208 7.12 -2.63 -14.77
C VAL A 208 6.47 -1.90 -13.61
N ASP A 209 5.15 -2.03 -13.41
CA ASP A 209 4.45 -1.35 -12.34
C ASP A 209 4.82 -1.99 -10.99
N ARG A 210 5.10 -1.14 -9.99
CA ARG A 210 5.31 -1.57 -8.59
C ARG A 210 4.34 -0.90 -7.62
N VAL A 211 3.54 0.02 -8.12
CA VAL A 211 2.65 0.86 -7.31
C VAL A 211 1.22 0.35 -7.35
N SER A 212 0.77 -0.17 -8.50
CA SER A 212 -0.61 -0.60 -8.68
C SER A 212 -0.80 -2.10 -8.98
N SER A 213 0.32 -2.82 -9.11
CA SER A 213 0.45 -4.28 -9.12
C SER A 213 0.69 -4.79 -7.68
N VAL A 214 -0.34 -4.76 -6.85
CA VAL A 214 -0.24 -5.43 -5.54
C VAL A 214 -0.64 -6.88 -5.74
N ASN A 215 0.34 -7.77 -5.92
CA ASN A 215 0.12 -9.21 -5.85
C ASN A 215 -0.14 -9.59 -4.39
N GLN A 216 -1.40 -9.55 -3.97
CA GLN A 216 -1.83 -9.98 -2.64
C GLN A 216 -1.89 -11.51 -2.50
N THR A 217 -1.71 -12.25 -3.60
CA THR A 217 -1.86 -13.70 -3.63
C THR A 217 -0.76 -14.38 -2.81
N GLU A 218 0.48 -13.88 -2.84
CA GLU A 218 1.55 -14.44 -2.00
C GLU A 218 1.31 -14.20 -0.51
N THR A 219 0.89 -12.99 -0.12
CA THR A 219 0.56 -12.67 1.28
C THR A 219 -0.65 -13.47 1.76
N GLN A 220 -1.66 -13.65 0.91
CA GLN A 220 -2.84 -14.45 1.22
C GLN A 220 -2.49 -15.94 1.34
N ASN A 221 -1.71 -16.50 0.41
CA ASN A 221 -1.24 -17.88 0.49
C ASN A 221 -0.38 -18.13 1.74
N ALA A 222 0.51 -17.18 2.09
CA ALA A 222 1.31 -17.26 3.30
C ALA A 222 0.43 -17.25 4.57
N ALA A 223 -0.61 -16.42 4.59
CA ALA A 223 -1.58 -16.40 5.68
C ALA A 223 -2.41 -17.71 5.74
N GLU A 224 -2.88 -18.22 4.61
CA GLU A 224 -3.63 -19.48 4.55
C GLU A 224 -2.78 -20.69 5.00
N VAL A 225 -1.50 -20.72 4.63
CA VAL A 225 -0.55 -21.73 5.12
C VAL A 225 -0.33 -21.61 6.62
N PHE A 226 -0.22 -20.39 7.15
CA PHE A 226 -0.08 -20.14 8.58
C PHE A 226 -1.30 -20.64 9.36
N GLU A 227 -2.52 -20.26 8.96
CA GLU A 227 -3.77 -20.72 9.59
C GLU A 227 -3.90 -22.26 9.54
N ARG A 228 -3.52 -22.89 8.42
CA ARG A 228 -3.59 -24.35 8.27
C ARG A 228 -2.61 -25.10 9.17
N ILE A 229 -1.45 -24.50 9.46
CA ILE A 229 -0.47 -25.06 10.41
C ILE A 229 -1.06 -25.00 11.82
N ASP A 230 -1.59 -23.84 12.22
CA ASP A 230 -2.18 -23.63 13.54
C ASP A 230 -3.38 -24.56 13.81
N ASP A 231 -4.26 -24.75 12.82
CA ASP A 231 -5.44 -25.62 12.93
C ASP A 231 -5.07 -27.11 13.08
N ARG A 232 -4.04 -27.59 12.37
CA ARG A 232 -3.66 -29.01 12.40
C ARG A 232 -3.02 -29.42 13.71
N THR A 233 -2.26 -28.53 14.35
CA THR A 233 -1.77 -28.75 15.72
C THR A 233 -2.91 -28.85 16.73
N ASN A 234 -3.98 -28.08 16.53
CA ASN A 234 -5.13 -28.04 17.43
C ASN A 234 -5.96 -29.36 17.40
N VAL A 235 -6.18 -29.92 16.20
CA VAL A 235 -6.94 -31.18 16.06
C VAL A 235 -6.16 -32.38 16.60
N HIS A 236 -4.85 -32.45 16.35
CA HIS A 236 -4.03 -33.56 16.83
C HIS A 236 -3.93 -33.59 18.36
N GLU A 237 -3.96 -32.43 19.03
CA GLU A 237 -3.95 -32.36 20.49
C GLU A 237 -5.30 -32.69 21.13
N GLN A 238 -6.43 -32.36 20.49
CA GLN A 238 -7.75 -32.80 20.96
C GLN A 238 -7.88 -34.33 20.89
N ASP A 239 -7.41 -34.94 19.81
CA ASP A 239 -7.40 -36.40 19.67
C ASP A 239 -6.49 -37.07 20.71
N ILE A 240 -5.32 -36.48 21.00
CA ILE A 240 -4.40 -36.98 22.05
C ILE A 240 -4.98 -36.77 23.46
N ALA A 241 -5.65 -35.65 23.73
CA ALA A 241 -6.28 -35.38 25.02
C ALA A 241 -7.48 -36.31 25.27
N VAL A 242 -8.29 -36.56 24.25
CA VAL A 242 -9.41 -37.52 24.30
C VAL A 242 -8.89 -38.96 24.46
N ALA A 243 -7.79 -39.31 23.80
CA ALA A 243 -7.15 -40.61 23.95
C ALA A 243 -6.58 -40.83 25.37
N ARG A 244 -5.95 -39.79 25.96
CA ARG A 244 -5.45 -39.83 27.35
C ARG A 244 -6.59 -39.96 28.37
N ALA A 245 -7.68 -39.20 28.20
CA ALA A 245 -8.85 -39.28 29.08
C ALA A 245 -9.60 -40.63 29.01
N ARG A 246 -9.38 -41.43 27.96
CA ARG A 246 -9.91 -42.80 27.84
C ARG A 246 -9.02 -43.86 28.47
N LEU A 247 -7.73 -43.58 28.69
CA LEU A 247 -6.77 -44.49 29.33
C LEU A 247 -6.75 -44.35 30.86
N ASP A 248 -7.27 -43.24 31.40
CA ASP A 248 -7.38 -42.97 32.84
C ASP A 248 -8.73 -43.44 33.46
N LYS A 249 -9.44 -44.37 32.80
CA LYS A 249 -10.63 -45.09 33.33
C LYS A 249 -10.38 -46.59 33.32
#